data_AF-A0A438HIK5-F1
#
_entry.id   AF-A0A438HIK5-F1
#
_cell.length_a   1.000
_cell.length_b   1.000
_cell.length_c   1.000
_cell.angle_alpha   90.00
_cell.angle_beta   90.00
_cell.angle_gamma   90.00
#
_symmetry.space_group_name_H-M   'P 1'
#
loop_
_entity.id
_entity.type
_entity.pdbx_description
1 polymer ?
#
loop_
_entity_poly.entity_id
_entity_poly.type
_entity_poly.pdbx_seq_one_letter_code
_entity_poly.pdbx_strand_id
1 'polypeptide(L)' 'MEAHSLLKKQGFNVSSYGTGVHVKLPKPSLREPNIYEFGTLYKHMFNDLSYKDPDLYLLSSISRFEIEVLAISGSF' A
#
# COMPACT_ATOMS: atom_id res chain seq x y z
N MET A 1 6.58 4.27 -3.31
CA MET A 1 5.58 4.32 -4.39
C MET A 1 5.44 5.72 -4.98
N GLU A 2 5.44 6.80 -4.20
CA GLU A 2 5.32 8.16 -4.76
C GLU A 2 6.38 8.49 -5.82
N ALA A 3 7.65 8.14 -5.61
CA ALA A 3 8.69 8.34 -6.62
C ALA A 3 8.40 7.58 -7.94
N HIS A 4 7.84 6.36 -7.85
CA HIS A 4 7.41 5.62 -9.03
C HIS A 4 6.27 6.35 -9.74
N SER A 5 5.27 6.84 -9.00
CA SER A 5 4.15 7.63 -9.54
C SER A 5 4.63 8.83 -10.34
N LEU A 6 5.56 9.59 -9.76
CA LEU A 6 6.13 10.79 -10.37
C LEU A 6 6.90 10.44 -11.65
N LEU A 7 7.75 9.42 -11.63
CA LEU A 7 8.54 9.03 -12.79
C LEU A 7 7.69 8.42 -13.90
N LYS A 8 6.64 7.64 -13.56
CA LYS A 8 5.72 7.07 -14.54
C LYS A 8 4.85 8.14 -15.20
N LYS A 9 4.41 9.16 -14.44
CA LYS A 9 3.72 10.34 -15.00
C LYS A 9 4.60 11.14 -15.97
N GLN A 10 5.92 11.10 -15.78
CA GLN A 10 6.91 11.71 -16.67
C GLN A 10 7.23 10.84 -17.92
N GLY A 11 6.59 9.68 -18.07
CA GLY A 11 6.76 8.81 -19.24
C GLY A 11 7.95 7.84 -19.17
N PHE A 12 8.59 7.72 -18.01
CA PHE A 12 9.68 6.76 -17.83
C PHE A 12 9.14 5.35 -17.52
N ASN A 13 9.78 4.33 -18.09
CA ASN A 13 9.51 2.94 -17.74
C ASN A 13 10.23 2.60 -16.42
N VAL A 14 9.54 2.72 -15.30
CA VAL A 14 10.08 2.52 -13.96
C VAL A 14 9.47 1.29 -13.31
N SER A 15 10.28 0.56 -12.55
CA SER A 15 9.84 -0.52 -11.67
C SER A 15 10.36 -0.23 -10.26
N SER A 16 9.52 -0.46 -9.25
CA SER A 16 9.89 -0.24 -7.86
C SER A 16 9.63 -1.49 -7.05
N TYR A 17 10.59 -1.87 -6.22
CA TYR A 17 10.52 -3.05 -5.37
C TYR A 17 10.83 -2.65 -3.93
N GLY A 18 10.19 -3.31 -2.97
CA GLY A 18 10.55 -3.22 -1.57
C GLY A 18 11.65 -4.23 -1.24
N THR A 19 12.65 -3.83 -0.48
CA THR A 19 13.72 -4.72 0.03
C THR A 19 13.36 -5.38 1.37
N GLY A 20 12.18 -5.10 1.91
CA GLY A 20 11.71 -5.70 3.15
C GLY A 20 11.40 -7.19 2.98
N VAL A 21 11.40 -7.94 4.07
CA VAL A 21 10.91 -9.33 4.11
C VAL A 21 9.39 -9.37 4.29
N HIS A 22 8.81 -8.32 4.89
CA HIS A 22 7.37 -8.16 5.10
C HIS A 22 6.94 -6.71 4.91
N VAL A 23 5.73 -6.50 4.42
CA VAL A 23 5.08 -5.19 4.35
C VAL A 23 4.51 -4.88 5.73
N LYS A 24 4.98 -3.79 6.33
CA LYS A 24 4.52 -3.34 7.65
C LYS A 24 3.63 -2.11 7.47
N LEU A 25 2.39 -2.22 7.91
CA LEU A 25 1.46 -1.09 7.93
C LEU A 25 1.23 -0.63 9.37
N PRO A 26 1.34 0.69 9.63
CA PRO A 26 1.19 1.23 10.96
C PRO A 26 -0.25 1.02 11.46
N LYS A 27 -0.39 0.56 12.70
CA LYS A 27 -1.64 0.65 13.48
C LYS A 27 -1.60 1.90 14.37
N PRO A 28 -2.75 2.38 14.86
CA PRO A 28 -2.77 3.44 15.88
C PRO A 28 -2.13 2.96 17.18
N SER A 29 -2.21 1.65 17.46
CA SER A 29 -1.50 1.02 18.57
C SER A 29 -0.10 0.59 18.14
N LEU A 30 0.91 1.18 18.78
CA LEU A 30 2.34 0.89 18.57
C LEU A 30 2.73 -0.58 18.81
N ARG A 31 1.87 -1.34 19.51
CA ARG A 31 2.18 -2.69 19.99
C ARG A 31 2.01 -3.79 18.94
N GLU A 32 1.17 -3.61 17.93
CA GLU A 32 0.89 -4.66 16.95
C GLU A 32 0.79 -4.08 15.53
N PRO A 33 1.91 -3.89 14.81
CA PRO A 33 1.87 -3.49 13.41
C PRO A 33 1.17 -4.57 12.57
N ASN A 34 0.45 -4.16 11.52
CA ASN A 34 -0.07 -5.11 10.55
C ASN A 34 1.09 -5.57 9.66
N ILE A 35 1.42 -6.85 9.72
CA ILE A 35 2.52 -7.44 8.96
C ILE A 35 1.90 -8.33 7.88
N TYR A 36 2.28 -8.10 6.62
CA TYR A 36 1.86 -8.89 5.48
C TYR A 36 3.08 -9.44 4.74
N GLU A 37 2.95 -10.63 4.17
CA GLU A 37 4.01 -11.23 3.34
C GLU A 37 4.11 -10.52 1.99
N PHE A 38 5.34 -10.39 1.47
CA PHE A 38 5.57 -9.89 0.12
C PHE A 38 4.95 -10.87 -0.89
N GLY A 39 4.01 -10.37 -1.70
CA GLY A 39 3.19 -11.19 -2.62
C GLY A 39 1.70 -11.14 -2.29
N THR A 40 1.33 -10.71 -1.08
CA THR A 40 -0.07 -10.43 -0.75
C THR A 40 -0.56 -9.27 -1.63
N LEU A 41 -1.63 -9.48 -2.40
CA LEU A 41 -2.23 -8.43 -3.22
C LEU A 41 -2.66 -7.25 -2.33
N TYR A 42 -2.43 -6.03 -2.80
CA TYR A 42 -2.83 -4.81 -2.09
C TYR A 42 -4.32 -4.80 -1.73
N LYS A 43 -5.17 -5.32 -2.62
CA LYS A 43 -6.61 -5.48 -2.39
C LYS A 43 -6.93 -6.37 -1.18
N HIS A 44 -6.18 -7.45 -0.97
CA HIS A 44 -6.38 -8.33 0.19
C HIS A 44 -5.94 -7.65 1.48
N MET A 45 -4.79 -6.97 1.46
CA MET A 45 -4.34 -6.16 2.61
C MET A 45 -5.37 -5.09 2.95
N PHE A 46 -5.90 -4.37 1.94
CA PHE A 46 -6.94 -3.38 2.12
C PHE A 46 -8.21 -3.95 2.76
N ASN A 47 -8.71 -5.07 2.23
CA ASN A 47 -9.95 -5.66 2.72
C ASN A 47 -9.80 -6.14 4.18
N ASP A 48 -8.65 -6.69 4.54
CA ASP A 48 -8.33 -7.08 5.92
C ASP A 48 -8.25 -5.86 6.86
N LEU A 49 -7.67 -4.75 6.39
CA LEU A 49 -7.56 -3.51 7.17
C LEU A 49 -8.89 -2.80 7.35
N SER A 50 -9.71 -2.78 6.29
CA SER A 50 -11.06 -2.22 6.29
C SER A 50 -11.99 -3.02 7.22
N TYR A 51 -11.81 -4.35 7.28
CA TYR A 51 -12.56 -5.20 8.21
C TYR A 51 -12.15 -4.99 9.67
N LYS A 52 -10.85 -4.76 9.92
CA LYS A 52 -10.33 -4.51 11.28
C LYS A 52 -10.78 -3.15 11.83
N ASP A 53 -10.56 -2.08 11.07
CA ASP A 53 -10.80 -0.70 11.53
C ASP A 53 -11.20 0.21 10.35
N PRO A 54 -12.49 0.25 9.97
CA PRO A 54 -12.94 1.01 8.80
C PRO A 54 -12.75 2.53 8.95
N ASP A 55 -12.98 3.07 10.15
CA ASP A 55 -12.90 4.52 10.42
C ASP A 55 -11.46 5.06 10.34
N LEU A 56 -10.51 4.27 10.85
CA LEU A 56 -9.09 4.64 10.78
C LEU A 56 -8.62 4.62 9.33
N TYR A 57 -9.03 3.61 8.57
CA TYR A 57 -8.49 3.37 7.25
C TYR A 57 -9.00 4.38 6.22
N LEU A 58 -10.27 4.81 6.34
CA LEU A 58 -10.88 5.84 5.50
C LEU A 58 -10.11 7.17 5.56
N LEU A 59 -9.62 7.54 6.75
CA LEU A 59 -8.90 8.79 6.98
C LEU A 59 -7.37 8.64 6.87
N SER A 60 -6.87 7.41 6.83
CA SER A 60 -5.44 7.16 6.80
C SER A 60 -4.82 7.46 5.44
N SER A 61 -3.54 7.88 5.47
CA SER A 61 -2.70 7.98 4.28
C SER A 61 -2.58 6.66 3.50
N ILE A 62 -2.99 5.53 4.06
CA ILE A 62 -2.89 4.21 3.43
C ILE A 62 -3.94 4.03 2.34
N SER A 63 -5.16 4.54 2.54
CA SER A 63 -6.19 4.59 1.49
C SER A 63 -5.72 5.40 0.27
N ARG A 64 -5.07 6.54 0.53
CA ARG A 64 -4.43 7.36 -0.52
C ARG A 64 -3.32 6.59 -1.24
N PHE A 65 -2.52 5.82 -0.50
CA PHE A 65 -1.48 4.97 -1.08
C PHE A 65 -2.05 3.89 -2.00
N GLU A 66 -3.17 3.26 -1.66
CA GLU A 66 -3.79 2.23 -2.51
C GLU A 66 -4.31 2.82 -3.83
N ILE A 67 -4.98 3.99 -3.79
CA ILE A 67 -5.46 4.68 -4.98
C ILE A 67 -4.28 5.00 -5.93
N GLU A 68 -3.17 5.50 -5.38
CA GLU A 68 -1.96 5.74 -6.19
C GLU A 68 -1.35 4.45 -6.71
N VAL A 69 -1.28 3.40 -5.90
CA VAL A 69 -0.72 2.11 -6.30
C VAL A 69 -1.54 1.50 -7.44
N LEU A 70 -2.86 1.46 -7.33
CA LEU A 70 -3.77 0.96 -8.37
C LEU A 70 -3.67 1.78 -9.67
N ALA A 71 -3.57 3.11 -9.54
CA ALA A 71 -3.39 4.00 -10.68
C ALA A 71 -2.06 3.76 -11.41
N ILE A 72 -1.03 3.32 -10.68
CA ILE A 72 0.31 3.06 -11.22
C ILE A 72 0.44 1.64 -11.77
N SER A 73 -0.12 0.64 -11.08
CA SER A 73 0.10 -0.78 -11.38
C SER A 73 -0.75 -1.29 -12.53
N GLY A 74 -1.85 -0.61 -12.88
CA GLY A 74 -2.61 -0.90 -14.11
C GLY A 74 -2.84 -2.40 -14.32
N SER A 75 -3.50 -3.05 -13.36
CA SER A 75 -3.80 -4.49 -13.35
C SER A 75 -2.59 -5.41 -13.18
N PHE A 76 -2.39 -5.91 -11.96
CA PHE A 76 -2.00 -7.30 -11.67
C PHE A 76 -2.47 -7.65 -10.26
#